data_AF-A0A0F9GPA9-F1
#
_entry.id   AF-A0A0F9GPA9-F1
#
_cell.length_a   1.000
_cell.length_b   1.000
_cell.length_c   1.000
_cell.angle_alpha   90.00
_cell.angle_beta   90.00
_cell.angle_gamma   90.00
#
_symmetry.space_group_name_H-M   'P 1'
#
loop_
_entity.id
_entity.type
_entity.pdbx_description
1 polymer ?
#
loop_
_entity_poly.entity_id
_entity_poly.type
_entity_poly.pdbx_seq_one_letter_code
_entity_poly.pdbx_strand_id
1 'polypeptide(L)'
;PITRRYRDGVDWHEAGGVALMMELIARRGSCDGCRTLPEVEARYRGVDRLHAELSASRSMRTRAELLGLSFREKRGIYVHIGRDGQPIFGGGGCHRLGIARLLDLDRIPVQVGAVHPLAIAHGAYGALRGGKGLARTQQP
;
A
#
# COMPACT_ATOMS: atom_id res chain seq x y z
N PRO A 1 4.54 13.19 -1.00
CA PRO A 1 5.38 12.89 0.20
C PRO A 1 6.36 11.72 0.02
N ILE A 2 5.89 10.49 -0.23
CA ILE A 2 6.76 9.29 -0.32
C ILE A 2 7.91 9.46 -1.32
N THR A 3 7.61 9.88 -2.54
CA THR A 3 8.63 10.04 -3.58
C THR A 3 9.69 11.06 -3.16
N ARG A 4 9.29 12.23 -2.64
CA ARG A 4 10.23 13.26 -2.16
C ARG A 4 11.12 12.73 -1.04
N ARG A 5 10.54 12.04 -0.05
CA ARG A 5 11.26 11.49 1.10
C ARG A 5 12.44 10.60 0.70
N TYR A 6 12.25 9.75 -0.31
CA TYR A 6 13.22 8.70 -0.65
C TYR A 6 13.99 8.93 -1.94
N ARG A 7 13.39 9.53 -2.96
CA ARG A 7 14.10 9.87 -4.21
C ARG A 7 14.93 11.13 -4.04
N ASP A 8 14.38 12.14 -3.37
CA ASP A 8 15.02 13.45 -3.23
C ASP A 8 15.80 13.55 -1.89
N GLY A 9 15.67 12.54 -1.01
CA GLY A 9 16.46 12.40 0.22
C GLY A 9 16.06 13.32 1.38
N VAL A 10 15.00 14.12 1.22
CA VAL A 10 14.54 15.12 2.20
C VAL A 10 13.77 14.48 3.35
N ASP A 11 13.62 15.17 4.48
CA ASP A 11 12.85 14.63 5.62
C ASP A 11 11.32 14.72 5.41
N TRP A 12 10.55 14.24 6.40
CA TRP A 12 9.09 14.19 6.32
C TRP A 12 8.39 15.55 6.47
N HIS A 13 9.04 16.53 7.09
CA HIS A 13 8.55 17.91 7.15
C HIS A 13 8.70 18.55 5.77
N GLU A 14 9.90 18.47 5.20
CA GLU A 14 10.18 19.06 3.89
C GLU A 14 9.43 18.33 2.76
N ALA A 15 9.27 17.01 2.84
CA ALA A 15 8.47 16.23 1.88
C ALA A 15 6.96 16.55 1.92
N GLY A 16 6.52 17.40 2.85
CA GLY A 16 5.13 17.83 3.04
C GLY A 16 4.23 16.79 3.70
N GLY A 17 4.80 15.68 4.18
CA GLY A 17 4.03 14.61 4.82
C GLY A 17 3.50 15.02 6.19
N VAL A 18 4.33 15.67 7.01
CA VAL A 18 3.91 16.16 8.33
C VAL A 18 2.85 17.23 8.20
N ALA A 19 3.07 18.23 7.34
CA ALA A 19 2.12 19.33 7.12
C ALA A 19 0.72 18.81 6.71
N LEU A 20 0.66 17.89 5.75
CA LEU A 20 -0.59 17.27 5.31
C LEU A 20 -1.32 16.54 6.45
N MET A 21 -0.58 15.76 7.25
CA MET A 21 -1.17 15.04 8.39
C MET A 21 -1.72 15.99 9.44
N MET A 22 -0.98 17.06 9.76
CA MET A 22 -1.42 18.05 10.74
C MET A 22 -2.65 18.82 10.27
N GLU A 23 -2.75 19.16 8.98
CA GLU A 23 -3.97 19.76 8.41
C GLU A 23 -5.18 18.83 8.55
N LEU A 24 -5.02 17.54 8.24
CA LEU A 24 -6.10 16.55 8.37
C LEU A 24 -6.53 16.37 9.83
N ILE A 25 -5.58 16.37 10.76
CA ILE A 25 -5.86 16.32 12.21
C ILE A 25 -6.63 17.56 12.65
N ALA A 26 -6.21 18.77 12.23
CA ALA A 26 -6.90 20.00 12.58
C ALA A 26 -8.36 20.00 12.09
N ARG A 27 -8.62 19.42 10.89
CA ARG A 27 -9.96 19.35 10.29
C ARG A 27 -10.85 18.25 10.85
N ARG A 28 -10.28 17.12 11.30
CA ARG A 28 -11.03 15.90 11.64
C ARG A 28 -10.87 15.47 13.11
N GLY A 29 -10.05 16.18 13.88
CA GLY A 29 -9.63 15.82 15.24
C GLY A 29 -8.62 14.66 15.32
N SER A 30 -8.55 13.79 14.30
CA SER A 30 -7.54 12.74 14.19
C SER A 30 -7.35 12.27 12.74
N CYS A 31 -6.18 11.73 12.44
CA CYS A 31 -5.86 11.12 11.15
C CYS A 31 -4.93 9.93 11.35
N ASP A 32 -5.22 8.78 10.75
CA ASP A 32 -4.42 7.54 10.86
C ASP A 32 -4.11 7.08 12.31
N GLY A 33 -4.95 7.47 13.27
CA GLY A 33 -4.75 7.20 14.70
C GLY A 33 -3.85 8.20 15.41
N CYS A 34 -3.36 9.24 14.72
CA CYS A 34 -2.61 10.34 15.29
C CYS A 34 -3.52 11.56 15.56
N ARG A 35 -3.18 12.31 16.61
CA ARG A 35 -3.81 13.57 17.04
C ARG A 35 -2.80 14.68 17.29
N THR A 36 -1.52 14.34 17.41
CA THR A 36 -0.46 15.30 17.76
C THR A 36 0.74 15.17 16.82
N LEU A 37 1.56 16.22 16.74
CA LEU A 37 2.79 16.21 15.96
C LEU A 37 3.75 15.07 16.36
N PRO A 38 4.04 14.83 17.66
CA PRO A 38 4.92 13.71 18.06
C PRO A 38 4.41 12.34 17.61
N GLU A 39 3.09 12.12 17.62
CA GLU A 39 2.48 10.87 17.12
C GLU A 39 2.64 10.74 15.60
N VAL A 40 2.49 11.84 14.85
CA VAL A 40 2.71 11.87 13.39
C VAL A 40 4.16 11.56 13.06
N GLU A 41 5.12 12.16 13.77
CA GLU A 41 6.54 11.88 13.57
C GLU A 41 6.89 10.43 13.94
N ALA A 42 6.33 9.90 15.03
CA ALA A 42 6.50 8.49 15.41
C ALA A 42 5.95 7.54 14.34
N ARG A 43 4.79 7.87 13.75
CA ARG A 43 4.23 7.15 12.62
C ARG A 43 5.18 7.17 11.42
N TYR A 44 5.74 8.32 11.07
CA TYR A 44 6.67 8.43 9.94
C TYR A 44 8.00 7.70 10.16
N ARG A 45 8.52 7.64 11.40
CA ARG A 45 9.63 6.72 11.73
C ARG A 45 9.27 5.26 11.47
N GLY A 46 8.02 4.87 11.68
CA GLY A 46 7.50 3.56 11.28
C GLY A 46 7.50 3.33 9.76
N VAL A 47 7.20 4.37 8.97
CA VAL A 47 7.26 4.31 7.51
C VAL A 47 8.70 4.17 7.02
N ASP A 48 9.65 4.90 7.62
CA ASP A 48 11.07 4.79 7.27
C ASP A 48 11.65 3.40 7.60
N ARG A 49 11.26 2.81 8.75
CA ARG A 49 11.62 1.42 9.07
C ARG A 49 11.09 0.43 8.04
N LEU A 50 9.82 0.57 7.64
CA LEU A 50 9.23 -0.25 6.60
C LEU A 50 9.98 -0.11 5.27
N HIS A 51 10.34 1.12 4.88
CA HIS A 51 11.13 1.33 3.66
C HIS A 51 12.49 0.63 3.74
N ALA A 52 13.21 0.76 4.87
CA ALA A 52 14.49 0.11 5.06
C ALA A 52 14.37 -1.43 4.98
N GLU A 53 13.36 -2.01 5.63
CA GLU A 53 13.09 -3.45 5.57
C GLU A 53 12.83 -3.92 4.13
N LEU A 54 11.94 -3.24 3.39
CA LEU A 54 11.59 -3.61 2.02
C LEU A 54 12.72 -3.36 1.03
N SER A 55 13.54 -2.35 1.26
CA SER A 55 14.73 -2.07 0.45
C SER A 55 15.75 -3.21 0.59
N ALA A 56 15.94 -3.72 1.82
CA ALA A 56 16.85 -4.83 2.09
C ALA A 56 16.31 -6.18 1.59
N SER A 57 15.03 -6.48 1.84
CA SER A 57 14.45 -7.78 1.51
C SER A 57 13.98 -7.91 0.05
N ARG A 58 13.77 -6.78 -0.63
CA ARG A 58 13.12 -6.66 -1.95
C ARG A 58 11.78 -7.42 -2.03
N SER A 59 11.11 -7.62 -0.89
CA SER A 59 9.88 -8.40 -0.80
C SER A 59 8.98 -7.92 0.33
N MET A 60 7.66 -7.89 0.10
CA MET A 60 6.67 -7.53 1.11
C MET A 60 5.97 -8.78 1.62
N ARG A 61 6.18 -9.09 2.90
CA ARG A 61 5.55 -10.23 3.57
C ARG A 61 4.04 -10.05 3.67
N THR A 62 3.32 -11.12 3.36
CA THR A 62 1.90 -11.32 3.63
C THR A 62 1.63 -11.35 5.14
N ARG A 63 0.40 -11.06 5.53
CA ARG A 63 -0.08 -11.21 6.90
C ARG A 63 -0.03 -12.66 7.37
N ALA A 64 -0.18 -13.62 6.46
CA ALA A 64 -0.04 -15.04 6.77
C ALA A 64 1.41 -15.39 7.15
N GLU A 65 2.40 -14.87 6.44
CA GLU A 65 3.82 -15.04 6.79
C GLU A 65 4.19 -14.34 8.09
N LEU A 66 3.51 -13.24 8.45
CA LEU A 66 3.78 -12.50 9.67
C LEU A 66 3.11 -13.09 10.92
N LEU A 67 1.89 -13.61 10.79
CA LEU A 67 1.04 -13.99 11.94
C LEU A 67 0.48 -15.42 11.87
N GLY A 68 0.85 -16.20 10.85
CA GLY A 68 0.46 -17.60 10.66
C GLY A 68 -1.01 -17.86 10.33
N LEU A 69 -1.93 -16.93 10.60
CA LEU A 69 -3.38 -17.22 10.63
C LEU A 69 -4.27 -16.24 9.87
N SER A 70 -3.70 -15.24 9.18
CA SER A 70 -4.51 -14.17 8.59
C SER A 70 -4.27 -13.99 7.10
N PHE A 71 -5.29 -14.31 6.30
CA PHE A 71 -5.27 -14.17 4.83
C PHE A 71 -5.85 -12.84 4.32
N ARG A 72 -6.45 -12.03 5.20
CA ARG A 72 -7.22 -10.84 4.80
C ARG A 72 -6.40 -9.57 4.66
N GLU A 73 -5.09 -9.62 4.88
CA GLU A 73 -4.18 -8.47 4.79
C GLU A 73 -4.71 -7.21 5.53
N LYS A 74 -5.41 -7.39 6.67
CA LYS A 74 -6.13 -6.28 7.34
C LYS A 74 -5.20 -5.08 7.58
N ARG A 75 -5.62 -3.88 7.14
CA ARG A 75 -4.84 -2.62 7.14
C ARG A 75 -3.66 -2.60 6.15
N GLY A 76 -3.63 -3.54 5.21
CA GLY A 76 -2.68 -3.59 4.10
C GLY A 76 -3.03 -2.62 2.97
N ILE A 77 -2.44 -2.84 1.80
CA ILE A 77 -2.76 -2.07 0.59
C ILE A 77 -4.17 -2.45 0.16
N TYR A 78 -5.12 -1.52 0.25
CA TYR A 78 -6.53 -1.81 0.02
C TYR A 78 -6.88 -1.65 -1.46
N VAL A 79 -7.43 -2.71 -2.06
CA VAL A 79 -7.78 -2.73 -3.49
C VAL A 79 -9.17 -3.30 -3.73
N HIS A 80 -9.82 -2.82 -4.77
CA HIS A 80 -11.01 -3.42 -5.36
C HIS A 80 -10.64 -4.06 -6.68
N ILE A 81 -11.45 -5.01 -7.13
CA ILE A 81 -11.27 -5.66 -8.43
C ILE A 81 -12.43 -5.25 -9.32
N GLY A 82 -12.11 -4.55 -10.42
CA GLY A 82 -13.08 -4.12 -11.42
C GLY A 82 -13.58 -5.26 -12.29
N ARG A 83 -14.47 -4.93 -13.24
CA ARG A 83 -15.19 -5.88 -14.11
C ARG A 83 -14.29 -6.91 -14.80
N ASP A 84 -13.12 -6.48 -15.26
CA ASP A 84 -12.21 -7.25 -16.10
C ASP A 84 -10.97 -7.73 -15.31
N GLY A 85 -11.03 -7.68 -13.98
CA GLY A 85 -9.92 -8.08 -13.11
C GLY A 85 -8.90 -6.97 -12.83
N GLN A 86 -9.13 -5.75 -13.30
CA GLN A 86 -8.23 -4.62 -13.03
C GLN A 86 -8.23 -4.26 -11.53
N PRO A 87 -7.05 -4.13 -10.90
CA PRO A 87 -6.94 -3.63 -9.54
C PRO A 87 -7.25 -2.13 -9.48
N ILE A 88 -8.12 -1.73 -8.56
CA ILE A 88 -8.51 -0.34 -8.30
C ILE A 88 -8.09 0.00 -6.88
N PHE A 89 -7.31 1.07 -6.69
CA PHE A 89 -6.85 1.46 -5.36
C PHE A 89 -8.01 1.98 -4.51
N GLY A 90 -8.24 1.36 -3.35
CA GLY A 90 -9.34 1.69 -2.43
C GLY A 90 -8.99 2.76 -1.39
N GLY A 91 -7.83 3.42 -1.49
CA GLY A 91 -7.42 4.51 -0.60
C GLY A 91 -6.67 4.08 0.68
N GLY A 92 -6.63 2.79 1.01
CA GLY A 92 -5.92 2.26 2.17
C GLY A 92 -4.50 1.80 1.86
N GLY A 93 -3.54 2.08 2.75
CA GLY A 93 -2.16 1.59 2.60
C GLY A 93 -1.31 2.36 1.58
N CYS A 94 -1.60 3.64 1.35
CA CYS A 94 -0.90 4.49 0.37
C CYS A 94 0.62 4.53 0.55
N HIS A 95 1.15 4.58 1.79
CA HIS A 95 2.58 4.55 2.04
C HIS A 95 3.22 3.22 1.62
N ARG A 96 2.59 2.08 1.94
CA ARG A 96 3.05 0.74 1.54
C ARG A 96 3.10 0.62 0.02
N LEU A 97 2.04 1.08 -0.64
CA LEU A 97 1.97 1.07 -2.10
C LEU A 97 3.03 1.99 -2.72
N GLY A 98 3.19 3.20 -2.19
CA GLY A 98 4.19 4.17 -2.67
C GLY A 98 5.62 3.64 -2.56
N ILE A 99 5.97 3.03 -1.42
CA ILE A 99 7.28 2.39 -1.21
C ILE A 99 7.46 1.22 -2.19
N ALA A 100 6.46 0.34 -2.32
CA ALA A 100 6.56 -0.79 -3.24
C ALA A 100 6.76 -0.36 -4.70
N ARG A 101 6.10 0.72 -5.13
CA ARG A 101 6.31 1.28 -6.48
C ARG A 101 7.69 1.90 -6.64
N LEU A 102 8.18 2.62 -5.63
CA LEU A 102 9.51 3.23 -5.67
C LEU A 102 10.61 2.16 -5.78
N LEU A 103 10.44 1.06 -5.06
CA LEU A 103 11.37 -0.07 -5.06
C LEU A 103 11.15 -1.01 -6.25
N ASP A 104 10.17 -0.76 -7.12
CA ASP A 104 9.81 -1.63 -8.24
C ASP A 104 9.62 -3.10 -7.80
N LEU A 105 8.82 -3.32 -6.75
CA LEU A 105 8.54 -4.67 -6.27
C LEU A 105 7.61 -5.39 -7.25
N ASP A 106 8.01 -6.58 -7.69
CA ASP A 106 7.25 -7.41 -8.63
C ASP A 106 5.86 -7.80 -8.10
N ARG A 107 5.75 -7.95 -6.77
CA ARG A 107 4.53 -8.44 -6.10
C ARG A 107 4.33 -7.75 -4.76
N ILE A 108 3.05 -7.50 -4.47
CA ILE A 108 2.61 -6.92 -3.21
C ILE A 108 1.39 -7.68 -2.68
N PRO A 109 1.34 -7.95 -1.36
CA PRO A 109 0.12 -8.41 -0.72
C PRO A 109 -0.89 -7.25 -0.63
N VAL A 110 -2.15 -7.57 -0.89
CA VAL A 110 -3.24 -6.59 -0.91
C VAL A 110 -4.45 -7.09 -0.10
N GLN A 111 -5.12 -6.18 0.57
CA GLN A 111 -6.44 -6.39 1.15
C GLN A 111 -7.48 -6.18 0.06
N VAL A 112 -8.12 -7.26 -0.39
CA VAL A 112 -9.23 -7.17 -1.35
C VAL A 112 -10.50 -6.71 -0.61
N GLY A 113 -11.13 -5.64 -1.13
CA GLY A 113 -12.42 -5.12 -0.67
C GLY A 113 -13.58 -5.71 -1.47
N ALA A 114 -14.14 -4.94 -2.41
CA ALA A 114 -15.14 -5.41 -3.36
C ALA A 114 -14.51 -6.06 -4.60
N VAL A 115 -15.22 -7.04 -5.17
CA VAL A 115 -14.90 -7.69 -6.44
C VAL A 115 -16.14 -7.60 -7.32
N HIS A 116 -15.99 -7.09 -8.54
CA HIS A 116 -17.10 -7.02 -9.49
C HIS A 116 -17.56 -8.44 -9.87
N PRO A 117 -18.88 -8.76 -9.86
CA PRO A 117 -19.38 -10.11 -10.11
C PRO A 117 -18.89 -10.73 -11.44
N LEU A 118 -18.83 -9.93 -12.51
CA LEU A 118 -18.32 -10.40 -13.82
C LEU A 118 -16.84 -10.83 -13.80
N ALA A 119 -16.02 -10.23 -12.92
CA ALA A 119 -14.62 -10.67 -12.78
C ALA A 119 -14.53 -12.09 -12.21
N ILE A 120 -15.53 -12.49 -11.43
CA ILE A 120 -15.65 -13.86 -10.92
C ILE A 120 -16.20 -14.76 -12.03
N ALA A 121 -17.32 -14.36 -12.65
CA ALA A 121 -18.01 -15.16 -13.67
C ALA A 121 -17.10 -15.53 -14.86
N HIS A 122 -16.25 -14.63 -15.32
CA HIS A 122 -15.33 -14.88 -16.44
C HIS A 122 -13.92 -15.28 -15.99
N GLY A 123 -13.70 -15.57 -14.70
CA GLY A 123 -12.43 -16.09 -14.19
C GLY A 123 -11.29 -15.06 -14.02
N ALA A 124 -11.50 -13.79 -14.37
CA ALA A 124 -10.48 -12.74 -14.25
C ALA A 124 -9.94 -12.57 -12.81
N TYR A 125 -10.81 -12.66 -11.80
CA TYR A 125 -10.39 -12.63 -10.39
C TYR A 125 -9.61 -13.88 -9.98
N GLY A 126 -9.95 -15.04 -10.55
CA GLY A 126 -9.22 -16.29 -10.33
C GLY A 126 -7.77 -16.20 -10.81
N ALA A 127 -7.55 -15.56 -11.96
CA ALA A 127 -6.20 -15.36 -12.52
C ALA A 127 -5.28 -14.50 -11.62
N LEU A 128 -5.85 -13.63 -10.78
CA LEU A 128 -5.08 -12.85 -9.79
C LEU A 128 -4.65 -13.69 -8.58
N ARG A 129 -5.32 -14.81 -8.33
CA ARG A 129 -5.05 -15.71 -7.20
C ARG A 129 -4.07 -16.79 -7.65
N GLY A 130 -2.80 -16.68 -7.26
CA GLY A 130 -1.84 -17.78 -7.42
C GLY A 130 -0.44 -17.44 -7.92
N GLY A 131 -0.03 -16.17 -7.92
CA GLY A 131 1.39 -15.84 -8.12
C GLY A 131 1.96 -16.17 -9.51
N LYS A 132 1.16 -16.65 -10.47
CA LYS A 132 1.53 -16.57 -11.89
C LYS A 132 1.18 -15.15 -12.31
N GLY A 133 2.19 -14.31 -12.55
CA GLY A 133 1.98 -12.95 -13.00
C GLY A 133 1.07 -12.95 -14.23
N LEU A 134 0.21 -11.95 -14.37
CA LEU A 134 -0.37 -11.66 -15.67
C LEU A 134 0.82 -11.53 -16.63
N ALA A 135 0.99 -12.51 -17.52
CA ALA A 135 1.86 -12.36 -18.66
C ALA A 135 1.42 -11.05 -19.32
N ARG A 136 2.36 -10.12 -19.48
CA ARG A 136 2.09 -8.88 -20.20
C ARG A 136 1.61 -9.31 -21.58
N THR A 137 0.31 -9.21 -21.84
CA THR A 137 -0.22 -9.23 -23.18
C THR A 137 0.29 -7.96 -23.83
N GLN A 138 1.43 -8.07 -24.50
CA GLN A 138 1.75 -7.15 -25.59
C GLN A 138 0.63 -7.33 -26.62
N GLN A 139 -0.11 -6.27 -26.88
CA GLN A 139 -0.91 -6.18 -28.10
C GLN A 139 -0.14 -5.32 -29.11
N PRO A 140 -0.25 -5.65 -30.41
CA PRO A 140 0.53 -5.05 -31.49
C PRO A 140 0.20 -3.58 -31.73
#